data_AF-A0A5P2B5K7-F1
#
_entry.id   AF-A0A5P2B5K7-F1
#
_cell.length_a   1.000
_cell.length_b   1.000
_cell.length_c   1.000
_cell.angle_alpha   90.00
_cell.angle_beta   90.00
_cell.angle_gamma   90.00
#
_symmetry.space_group_name_H-M   'P 1'
#
loop_
_entity.id
_entity.type
_entity.pdbx_description
1 polymer ?
#
loop_
_entity_poly.entity_id
_entity_poly.type
_entity_poly.pdbx_seq_one_letter_code
_entity_poly.pdbx_strand_id
1 'polypeptide(L)' 'MAGSETRVPEYSTYVPSGHTCTRCKQGIKQLEPARRIRIIGRVEGTGPLVEYEHLRCPNL' A
#
# COMPACT_ATOMS: atom_id res chain seq x y z
N MET A 1 14.74 6.01 19.67
CA MET A 1 14.21 4.62 19.66
C MET A 1 13.30 4.51 18.45
N ALA A 2 13.62 3.61 17.52
CA ALA A 2 12.92 3.44 16.25
C ALA A 2 11.45 3.10 16.50
N GLY A 3 10.53 3.94 16.03
CA GLY A 3 9.11 3.60 16.03
C GLY A 3 8.91 2.45 15.06
N SER A 4 8.43 1.31 15.54
CA SER A 4 8.11 0.17 14.68
C SER A 4 6.97 0.55 13.73
N GLU A 5 7.30 0.74 12.46
CA GLU A 5 6.32 0.94 11.39
C GLU A 5 5.48 -0.33 11.27
N THR A 6 4.19 -0.21 11.59
CA THR A 6 3.25 -1.33 11.50
C THR A 6 2.48 -1.22 10.19
N ARG A 7 2.66 -2.20 9.30
CA ARG A 7 1.88 -2.32 8.06
C ARG A 7 0.61 -3.11 8.33
N VAL A 8 -0.53 -2.43 8.31
CA VAL A 8 -1.83 -3.05 8.52
C VAL A 8 -2.56 -3.18 7.18
N PRO A 9 -2.79 -4.40 6.66
CA PRO A 9 -3.66 -4.58 5.52
C PRO A 9 -5.09 -4.24 5.94
N GLU A 10 -5.68 -3.20 5.33
CA GLU A 10 -7.01 -2.74 5.73
C GLU A 10 -8.11 -3.49 4.98
N TYR A 11 -8.12 -3.44 3.65
CA TYR A 11 -9.10 -4.13 2.81
C TYR A 11 -8.67 -4.13 1.34
N SER A 12 -9.33 -4.98 0.55
CA SER A 12 -9.24 -4.98 -0.92
C SER A 12 -10.05 -3.80 -1.48
N THR A 13 -9.45 -2.98 -2.33
CA THR A 13 -10.11 -1.86 -3.00
C THR A 13 -9.62 -1.70 -4.43
N TYR A 14 -10.35 -0.97 -5.24
CA TYR A 14 -9.83 -0.45 -6.50
C TYR A 14 -8.86 0.69 -6.21
N VAL A 15 -7.74 0.70 -6.92
CA VAL A 15 -6.69 1.71 -6.75
C VAL A 15 -6.89 2.83 -7.76
N PRO A 16 -6.80 4.11 -7.33
CA PRO A 16 -6.81 5.21 -8.28
C PRO A 16 -5.62 5.11 -9.25
N SER A 17 -5.83 5.54 -10.50
CA SER A 17 -4.81 5.47 -11.56
C SER A 17 -3.48 6.11 -11.13
N GLY A 18 -2.36 5.50 -11.51
CA GLY A 18 -1.01 6.03 -11.25
C GLY A 18 -0.34 5.54 -9.97
N HIS A 19 -0.92 4.58 -9.25
CA HIS A 19 -0.27 3.97 -8.09
C HIS A 19 0.57 2.75 -8.46
N THR A 20 1.64 2.54 -7.70
CA THR A 20 2.59 1.45 -7.91
C THR A 20 2.48 0.44 -6.77
N CYS A 21 2.49 -0.84 -7.11
CA CYS A 21 2.54 -1.92 -6.14
C CYS A 21 3.86 -1.83 -5.35
N THR A 22 3.78 -1.67 -4.04
CA THR A 22 4.99 -1.47 -3.22
C THR A 22 5.85 -2.73 -3.11
N ARG A 23 5.27 -3.90 -3.42
CA ARG A 23 5.89 -5.22 -3.43
C ARG A 23 6.66 -5.56 -4.71
N CYS A 24 6.03 -5.50 -5.89
CA CYS A 24 6.70 -5.80 -7.16
C CYS A 24 7.20 -4.55 -7.91
N LYS A 25 6.93 -3.35 -7.39
CA LYS A 25 7.29 -2.06 -7.99
C LYS A 25 6.71 -1.82 -9.40
N GLN A 26 5.72 -2.61 -9.81
CA GLN A 26 4.98 -2.41 -11.06
C GLN A 26 3.72 -1.57 -10.82
N GLY A 27 3.33 -0.80 -11.84
CA GLY A 27 2.10 -0.01 -11.80
C GLY A 27 0.87 -0.92 -11.65
N ILE A 28 -0.02 -0.56 -10.73
CA ILE A 28 -1.33 -1.22 -10.57
C ILE A 28 -2.23 -0.67 -11.66
N LYS A 29 -2.83 -1.56 -12.46
CA LYS A 29 -3.69 -1.13 -13.56
C LYS A 29 -4.97 -0.47 -13.04
N GLN A 30 -5.52 0.46 -13.81
CA GLN A 30 -6.82 1.05 -13.51
C GLN A 30 -7.90 -0.06 -13.43
N LEU A 31 -8.73 -0.03 -12.38
CA LEU A 31 -9.73 -1.06 -12.06
C LEU A 31 -9.15 -2.44 -11.69
N GLU A 32 -7.84 -2.58 -11.52
CA GLU A 32 -7.26 -3.79 -10.98
C GLU A 32 -7.47 -3.81 -9.45
N PRO A 33 -7.97 -4.92 -8.90
CA PRO A 33 -8.21 -5.01 -7.47
C PRO A 33 -6.87 -5.14 -6.72
N ALA A 34 -6.66 -4.29 -5.73
CA ALA A 34 -5.44 -4.27 -4.93
C ALA A 34 -5.75 -4.21 -3.43
N ARG A 35 -4.76 -4.55 -2.63
CA ARG A 35 -4.78 -4.45 -1.17
C ARG A 35 -4.29 -3.08 -0.75
N ARG A 36 -5.13 -2.35 0.00
CA ARG A 36 -4.73 -1.12 0.67
C ARG A 36 -3.99 -1.47 1.96
N ILE A 37 -2.80 -0.92 2.13
CA ILE A 37 -1.99 -1.10 3.33
C ILE A 37 -1.80 0.26 3.98
N ARG A 38 -2.21 0.35 5.23
CA ARG A 38 -1.95 1.53 6.04
C ARG A 38 -0.63 1.35 6.76
N ILE A 39 0.28 2.30 6.59
CA ILE A 39 1.47 2.37 7.42
C ILE A 39 1.10 3.18 8.66
N ILE A 40 1.13 2.51 9.81
CA ILE A 40 0.96 3.14 11.11
C ILE A 40 2.35 3.28 11.72
N GLY A 41 2.92 4.49 11.61
CA GLY A 41 4.27 4.83 12.06
C GLY A 41 4.43 6.33 12.11
N ARG A 42 4.95 6.85 13.23
CA ARG A 42 4.99 8.28 13.55
C ARG A 42 6.03 9.01 12.70
N VAL A 43 5.60 9.74 11.68
CA VAL A 43 6.27 11.00 11.34
C VAL A 43 5.32 12.11 11.77
N GLU A 44 5.70 12.84 12.82
CA GLU A 44 4.94 14.02 13.25
C GLU A 44 4.76 14.95 12.05
N GLY A 45 3.51 15.22 11.68
CA GLY A 45 3.16 16.11 10.57
C GLY A 45 2.87 15.44 9.22
N THR A 46 3.13 14.14 9.04
CA THR A 46 2.64 13.43 7.84
C THR A 46 1.38 12.67 8.17
N GLY A 47 0.29 12.94 7.46
CA GLY A 47 -0.93 12.15 7.55
C GLY A 47 -0.68 10.65 7.31
N PRO A 48 -1.69 9.80 7.57
CA PRO A 48 -1.54 8.36 7.40
C PRO A 48 -1.04 8.01 5.99
N LEU A 49 0.13 7.38 5.92
CA LEU A 49 0.71 6.89 4.67
C LEU A 49 -0.08 5.65 4.21
N VAL A 50 -0.46 5.66 2.94
CA VAL A 50 -1.24 4.59 2.30
C VAL A 50 -0.39 4.00 1.18
N GLU A 51 -0.16 2.71 1.26
CA GLU A 51 0.45 1.91 0.21
C GLU A 51 -0.59 1.01 -0.45
N TYR A 52 -0.31 0.58 -1.68
CA TYR A 52 -1.13 -0.39 -2.40
C TYR A 52 -0.26 -1.55 -2.88
N GLU A 53 -0.81 -2.76 -2.81
CA GLU A 53 -0.18 -3.97 -3.33
C GLU A 53 -1.17 -4.77 -4.18
N HIS A 54 -0.72 -5.40 -5.26
CA HIS A 54 -1.56 -6.33 -6.03
C HIS A 54 -2.15 -7.42 -5.12
N LEU A 55 -3.44 -7.75 -5.28
CA LEU A 55 -4.02 -8.91 -4.58
C LEU A 55 -3.32 -10.22 -4.95
N ARG A 56 -2.88 -10.34 -6.20
CA ARG A 56 -2.07 -11.45 -6.72
C ARG A 56 -0.77 -10.89 -7.27
N CYS A 57 0.15 -10.56 -6.37
CA CYS A 57 1.45 -10.05 -6.77
C CYS A 57 2.24 -11.17 -7.50
N PRO A 58 2.87 -10.90 -8.65
CA PRO A 58 3.68 -11.90 -9.35
C PRO A 58 4.98 -12.27 -8.61
N ASN A 59 5.40 -11.45 -7.64
CA ASN A 59 6.52 -11.73 -6.72
C ASN A 59 6.01 -12.32 -5.39
N LEU A 60 5.16 -13.35 -5.44
CA LEU A 60 4.60 -14.02 -4.26
C LEU A 60 5.06 -15.46 -4.14
#